data_AF-A0A536D2G5-F1
#
_entry.id   AF-A0A536D2G5-F1
#
_cell.length_a   1.000
_cell.length_b   1.000
_cell.length_c   1.000
_cell.angle_alpha   90.00
_cell.angle_beta   90.00
_cell.angle_gamma   90.00
#
_symmetry.space_group_name_H-M   'P 1'
#
loop_
_entity.id
_entity.type
_entity.pdbx_description
1 polymer ?
#
loop_
_entity_poly.entity_id
_entity_poly.type
_entity_poly.pdbx_seq_one_letter_code
_entity_poly.pdbx_strand_id
1 'polypeptide(L)' 'MKELRRLSDAELADQLRGAREELFDAKFKFATRQLKNYRGMRATRQKIARLLTVSREREREARG' A
#
# COMPACT_ATOMS: atom_id res chain seq x y z
N MET A 1 -0.24 4.28 11.73
CA MET A 1 0.83 3.26 11.92
C MET A 1 0.43 2.20 12.93
N LYS A 2 -0.09 2.57 14.12
CA LYS A 2 -0.51 1.60 15.14
C LYS A 2 -1.50 0.54 14.64
N GLU A 3 -2.44 0.91 13.78
CA GLU A 3 -3.43 -0.03 13.21
C GLU A 3 -2.79 -1.05 12.25
N LEU A 4 -1.86 -0.63 11.39
CA LEU A 4 -1.16 -1.52 10.48
C LEU A 4 -0.31 -2.56 11.22
N ARG A 5 0.20 -2.21 12.41
CA ARG A 5 0.95 -3.14 13.27
C ARG A 5 0.07 -4.18 13.98
N ARG A 6 -1.26 -4.00 14.00
CA ARG A 6 -2.21 -4.97 14.59
C ARG A 6 -2.66 -6.05 13.58
N LEU A 7 -2.44 -5.82 12.29
CA LEU A 7 -2.78 -6.76 11.23
C LEU A 7 -1.87 -7.99 11.28
N SER A 8 -2.37 -9.16 10.93
CA SER A 8 -1.53 -10.33 10.63
C SER A 8 -0.67 -10.09 9.37
N ASP A 9 0.35 -10.92 9.17
CA ASP A 9 1.18 -10.82 7.96
C ASP A 9 0.38 -11.12 6.68
N ALA A 10 -0.60 -12.01 6.76
CA ALA A 10 -1.54 -12.28 5.67
C ALA A 10 -2.37 -11.04 5.33
N GLU A 11 -2.97 -10.39 6.34
CA GLU A 11 -3.76 -9.17 6.12
C GLU A 11 -2.90 -8.00 5.58
N LEU A 12 -1.65 -7.87 6.04
CA LEU A 12 -0.71 -6.88 5.48
C LEU A 12 -0.42 -7.16 4.01
N ALA A 13 -0.18 -8.43 3.65
CA ALA A 13 0.05 -8.83 2.27
C ALA A 13 -1.19 -8.57 1.40
N ASP A 14 -2.38 -8.87 1.91
CA ASP A 14 -3.64 -8.66 1.21
C ASP A 14 -3.90 -7.16 0.97
N GLN A 15 -3.72 -6.32 2.00
CA GLN A 15 -3.84 -4.87 1.86
C GLN A 15 -2.79 -4.29 0.91
N LEU A 16 -1.59 -4.86 0.87
CA LEU A 16 -0.54 -4.46 -0.06
C LEU A 16 -0.90 -4.81 -1.51
N ARG A 17 -1.48 -6.00 -1.75
CA ARG A 17 -1.98 -6.40 -3.06
C ARG A 17 -3.08 -5.46 -3.54
N GLY A 18 -4.11 -5.24 -2.72
CA GLY A 18 -5.20 -4.31 -3.07
C GLY A 18 -4.73 -2.88 -3.33
N ALA A 19 -3.78 -2.37 -2.53
CA ALA A 19 -3.24 -1.02 -2.76
C ALA A 19 -2.41 -0.94 -4.06
N ARG A 20 -1.75 -2.02 -4.49
CA ARG A 20 -1.02 -2.08 -5.77
C ARG A 20 -1.99 -2.10 -6.96
N GLU A 21 -3.08 -2.85 -6.86
CA GLU A 21 -4.16 -2.88 -7.87
C GLU A 21 -4.80 -1.49 -8.01
N GLU A 22 -5.14 -0.85 -6.89
CA GLU A 22 -5.68 0.51 -6.90
C GLU A 22 -4.72 1.51 -7.56
N LEU A 23 -3.41 1.39 -7.31
CA LEU A 23 -2.40 2.23 -7.95
C LEU A 23 -2.28 1.93 -9.45
N PHE A 24 -2.42 0.68 -9.87
CA PHE A 24 -2.43 0.29 -11.28
C PHE A 24 -3.62 0.91 -12.00
N ASP A 25 -4.81 0.80 -11.44
CA ASP A 25 -6.03 1.41 -11.99
C ASP A 25 -5.92 2.93 -12.07
N ALA A 26 -5.35 3.56 -11.03
CA ALA A 26 -5.11 4.99 -11.03
C ALA A 26 -4.10 5.42 -12.11
N LYS A 27 -3.03 4.63 -12.34
CA LYS A 27 -2.08 4.85 -13.43
C LYS A 27 -2.74 4.68 -14.80
N PHE A 28 -3.58 3.67 -14.96
CA PHE A 28 -4.33 3.43 -16.20
C PHE A 28 -5.24 4.62 -16.52
N LYS A 29 -6.06 5.05 -15.55
CA LYS A 29 -6.93 6.22 -15.67
C LYS A 29 -6.15 7.52 -15.91
N PHE A 30 -4.95 7.65 -15.34
CA PHE A 30 -4.08 8.80 -15.59
C PHE A 30 -3.59 8.81 -17.04
N ALA A 31 -3.13 7.66 -17.55
CA ALA A 31 -2.68 7.52 -18.93
C ALA A 31 -3.80 7.81 -19.94
N THR A 32 -5.04 7.39 -19.66
CA THR A 32 -6.21 7.69 -20.51
C THR A 32 -6.78 9.10 -20.30
N ARG A 33 -6.17 9.94 -19.45
CA ARG A 33 -6.66 11.28 -19.06
C ARG A 33 -8.06 11.27 -18.41
N GLN A 34 -8.46 10.16 -17.82
CA GLN A 34 -9.74 9.97 -17.13
C GLN A 34 -9.62 10.05 -15.60
N LEU A 35 -8.42 10.33 -15.07
CA LEU A 35 -8.21 10.43 -13.64
C LEU A 35 -8.87 11.70 -13.08
N LYS A 36 -9.96 11.51 -12.33
CA LYS A 36 -10.67 12.61 -11.64
C LYS A 36 -10.00 13.01 -10.32
N ASN A 37 -9.34 12.07 -9.64
CA ASN A 37 -8.75 12.31 -8.32
C ASN A 37 -7.23 12.05 -8.30
N TYR A 38 -6.45 13.11 -8.48
CA TYR A 38 -4.99 13.08 -8.44
C TYR A 38 -4.42 12.89 -7.02
N ARG A 39 -5.15 13.32 -5.98
CA ARG A 39 -4.73 13.17 -4.58
C ARG A 39 -4.79 11.70 -4.14
N GLY A 40 -5.76 10.95 -4.67
CA GLY A 40 -5.91 9.51 -4.42
C GLY A 40 -4.62 8.74 -4.73
N MET A 41 -4.05 8.96 -5.92
CA MET A 41 -2.82 8.28 -6.33
C MET A 41 -1.63 8.51 -5.37
N ARG A 42 -1.48 9.72 -4.81
CA ARG A 42 -0.46 10.01 -3.79
C ARG A 42 -0.76 9.28 -2.48
N ALA A 43 -2.02 9.25 -2.05
CA ALA A 43 -2.43 8.54 -0.84
C ALA A 43 -2.19 7.02 -0.98
N THR A 44 -2.53 6.41 -2.12
CA THR A 44 -2.29 5.00 -2.40
C THR A 44 -0.80 4.65 -2.35
N ARG A 45 0.07 5.50 -2.94
CA ARG A 45 1.54 5.33 -2.83
C ARG A 45 2.03 5.40 -1.38
N GLN A 46 1.52 6.33 -0.59
CA GLN A 46 1.86 6.43 0.84
C GLN A 46 1.38 5.22 1.63
N LYS A 47 0.19 4.67 1.32
CA LYS A 47 -0.33 3.44 1.93
C LYS A 47 0.61 2.26 1.65
N ILE A 48 1.01 2.07 0.40
CA ILE A 48 1.98 1.03 -0.01
C ILE A 48 3.29 1.18 0.77
N ALA A 49 3.85 2.39 0.84
CA ALA A 49 5.10 2.63 1.57
C ALA A 49 4.98 2.23 3.05
N ARG A 50 3.89 2.63 3.72
CA ARG A 50 3.64 2.28 5.13
C ARG A 50 3.50 0.77 5.34
N LEU A 51 2.81 0.07 4.46
CA LEU A 51 2.65 -1.39 4.50
C LEU A 51 4.00 -2.10 4.37
N LEU A 52 4.82 -1.68 3.40
CA LEU A 52 6.17 -2.22 3.19
C LEU A 52 7.08 -1.95 4.40
N THR A 53 7.01 -0.76 5.00
CA THR A 53 7.78 -0.43 6.20
C THR A 53 7.44 -1.39 7.35
N VAL A 54 6.15 -1.58 7.66
CA VAL A 54 5.75 -2.47 8.76
C VAL A 54 6.18 -3.92 8.51
N SER A 55 5.99 -4.42 7.28
CA SER A 55 6.44 -5.76 6.90
C SER A 55 7.95 -5.94 7.08
N ARG A 56 8.75 -4.92 6.69
CA ARG A 56 10.21 -4.94 6.86
C ARG A 56 10.65 -4.82 8.31
N GLU A 57 9.94 -4.05 9.13
CA GLU A 57 10.19 -3.96 10.58
C GLU A 57 10.00 -5.33 11.24
N ARG A 58 8.89 -6.03 10.94
CA ARG A 58 8.63 -7.39 11.46
C ARG A 58 9.67 -8.40 11.04
N GLU A 59 10.06 -8.36 9.77
CA GLU A 59 11.10 -9.23 9.24
C GLU A 59 12.44 -9.03 9.96
N ARG A 60 12.76 -7.79 10.36
CA ARG A 60 13.96 -7.48 11.14
C ARG A 60 13.84 -7.99 12.58
N GLU A 61 12.69 -7.81 13.22
CA GLU A 61 12.42 -8.31 14.57
C GLU A 61 12.44 -9.85 14.64
N ALA A 62 11.95 -10.55 13.61
CA ALA A 62 11.96 -12.01 13.56
C ALA A 62 13.33 -12.64 13.27
N ARG A 63 14.28 -11.85 12.72
CA ARG A 63 15.64 -12.30 12.40
C ARG A 63 16.67 -12.00 13.51
N GLY A 64 16.31 -11.17 14.49
CA GLY A 64 17.14 -10.80 15.63
C GLY A 64 16.77 -11.60 16.87
#